data_AF-A0A1J5KI63-F1
#
_entry.id   AF-A0A1J5KI63-F1
#
_cell.length_a   1.000
_cell.length_b   1.000
_cell.length_c   1.000
_cell.angle_alpha   90.00
_cell.angle_beta   90.00
_cell.angle_gamma   90.00
#
_symmetry.space_group_name_H-M   'P 1'
#
loop_
_entity.id
_entity.type
_entity.pdbx_description
1 polymer ?
#
loop_
_entity_poly.entity_id
_entity_poly.type
_entity_poly.pdbx_seq_one_letter_code
_entity_poly.pdbx_strand_id
1 'polypeptide(L)'
;MKNITLLLAAFVASGATFASSAYVELCTGDRYLSKNYGDGNIAGHALIYVNGLCKDMGKDFPQVKLCDSVDSHEGVGISLDAAFQNVKWMAVPTRELALFGDYGKNKVDNKVVQNIFNKAKEYKVFENVKFDESQFPKGILEYTKDKLDQFTLYSIGTGIAFNTARNMNCVKTKIGPKQLSNLKTYLNGMNEDLYYGENNYEWSLSDNCTHLTTNAFASVGIVKERRVKTKRSLIGNILTLTLPKSEFLKLVRRVNKRTFSPRIIWENKKYRDFFNDYNSLPWTYGNLVSKYDIIKDNDFFNVEGGSLFALPTIGMSLNKVERKRYTDKQYNLKSYKKKIEKALKSPHFKWKFKREPQRRSFLKKYKKFLVSELRQLSLLIK
;
A
#
# COMPACT_ATOMS: atom_id res chain seq x y z
N MET A 1 27.11 -41.04 -14.90
CA MET A 1 25.88 -40.24 -15.09
C MET A 1 24.88 -40.41 -13.92
N LYS A 2 25.27 -40.06 -12.68
CA LYS A 2 24.35 -40.11 -11.51
C LYS A 2 24.44 -38.89 -10.58
N ASN A 3 25.25 -37.88 -10.90
CA ASN A 3 25.50 -36.72 -10.03
C ASN A 3 24.98 -35.37 -10.56
N ILE A 4 24.28 -35.34 -11.70
CA ILE A 4 23.74 -34.08 -12.26
C ILE A 4 22.36 -33.74 -11.69
N THR A 5 21.60 -34.72 -11.21
CA THR A 5 20.23 -34.51 -10.70
C THR A 5 20.19 -33.87 -9.31
N LEU A 6 21.24 -34.04 -8.49
CA LEU A 6 21.30 -33.43 -7.15
C LEU A 6 21.66 -31.93 -7.19
N LEU A 7 22.43 -31.49 -8.19
CA LEU A 7 22.77 -30.07 -8.35
C LEU A 7 21.58 -29.24 -8.87
N LEU A 8 20.72 -29.80 -9.73
CA LEU A 8 19.50 -29.10 -10.16
C LEU A 8 18.48 -28.92 -9.03
N ALA A 9 18.37 -29.89 -8.11
CA ALA A 9 17.48 -29.76 -6.95
C ALA A 9 17.97 -28.70 -5.94
N ALA A 10 19.30 -28.54 -5.81
CA ALA A 10 19.89 -27.49 -4.98
C ALA A 10 19.80 -26.10 -5.62
N PHE A 11 19.88 -25.98 -6.96
CA PHE A 11 19.73 -24.70 -7.66
C PHE A 11 18.28 -24.21 -7.76
N VAL A 12 17.28 -25.11 -7.79
CA VAL A 12 15.86 -24.73 -7.70
C VAL A 12 15.48 -24.34 -6.26
N ALA A 13 16.20 -24.86 -5.24
CA ALA A 13 15.98 -24.52 -3.85
C ALA A 13 16.67 -23.21 -3.41
N SER A 14 17.77 -22.81 -4.05
CA SER A 14 18.45 -21.54 -3.76
C SER A 14 17.79 -20.33 -4.43
N GLY A 15 17.08 -20.52 -5.56
CA GLY A 15 16.22 -19.48 -6.16
C GLY A 15 14.95 -19.14 -5.37
N ALA A 16 14.65 -19.90 -4.30
CA ALA A 16 13.45 -19.73 -3.46
C ALA A 16 13.75 -19.01 -2.12
N THR A 17 14.92 -18.39 -1.98
CA THR A 17 15.33 -17.70 -0.73
C THR A 17 15.22 -16.16 -0.78
N PHE A 18 14.54 -15.58 -1.78
CA PHE A 18 14.08 -14.18 -1.78
C PHE A 18 12.60 -14.03 -1.43
N ALA A 19 12.16 -14.66 -0.33
CA ALA A 19 10.83 -14.42 0.20
C ALA A 19 10.89 -14.09 1.69
N SER A 20 11.60 -13.02 2.05
CA SER A 20 10.98 -12.09 2.98
C SER A 20 9.62 -11.74 2.36
N SER A 21 8.54 -11.92 3.11
CA SER A 21 7.22 -11.82 2.50
C SER A 21 6.96 -10.39 2.04
N ALA A 22 6.91 -10.18 0.71
CA ALA A 22 6.53 -8.91 0.10
C ALA A 22 5.22 -8.39 0.70
N TYR A 23 5.08 -7.07 0.75
CA TYR A 23 3.90 -6.43 1.31
C TYR A 23 3.55 -5.13 0.60
N VAL A 24 2.27 -4.78 0.67
CA VAL A 24 1.76 -3.46 0.30
C VAL A 24 1.23 -2.78 1.54
N GLU A 25 1.66 -1.55 1.78
CA GLU A 25 1.26 -0.72 2.91
C GLU A 25 0.46 0.47 2.40
N LEU A 26 -0.84 0.53 2.72
CA LEU A 26 -1.65 1.72 2.48
C LEU A 26 -1.41 2.70 3.62
N CYS A 27 -0.92 3.90 3.32
CA CYS A 27 -0.78 4.99 4.27
C CYS A 27 -1.75 6.12 3.91
N THR A 28 -2.43 6.65 4.92
CA THR A 28 -3.35 7.77 4.78
C THR A 28 -3.01 8.84 5.79
N GLY A 29 -3.02 10.10 5.38
CA GLY A 29 -2.63 11.22 6.24
C GLY A 29 -3.69 12.33 6.27
N ASP A 30 -3.61 13.13 7.33
CA ASP A 30 -4.48 14.29 7.59
C ASP A 30 -4.37 15.37 6.50
N ARG A 31 -5.24 16.38 6.55
CA ARG A 31 -4.90 17.66 5.93
C ARG A 31 -3.60 18.16 6.56
N TYR A 32 -2.63 18.58 5.76
CA TYR A 32 -1.50 19.34 6.26
C TYR A 32 -1.79 20.83 6.17
N LEU A 33 -1.17 21.59 7.06
CA LEU A 33 -1.25 23.04 7.11
C LEU A 33 0.17 23.58 6.97
N SER A 34 0.50 24.18 5.83
CA SER A 34 1.84 24.74 5.63
C SER A 34 1.92 26.12 6.29
N LYS A 35 3.08 26.43 6.87
CA LYS A 35 3.35 27.78 7.40
C LYS A 35 3.58 28.80 6.28
N ASN A 36 4.17 28.36 5.16
CA ASN A 36 4.71 29.25 4.14
C ASN A 36 4.20 28.97 2.72
N TYR A 37 3.61 27.78 2.46
CA TYR A 37 3.45 27.27 1.10
C TYR A 37 2.02 26.81 0.77
N GLY A 38 1.02 27.21 1.55
CA GLY A 38 -0.39 26.83 1.34
C GLY A 38 -0.77 25.45 1.90
N ASP A 39 -2.06 25.27 2.14
CA ASP A 39 -2.56 24.08 2.81
C ASP A 39 -2.86 22.92 1.86
N GLY A 40 -2.79 21.70 2.39
CA GLY A 40 -3.26 20.51 1.68
C GLY A 40 -4.78 20.39 1.57
N ASN A 41 -5.21 19.42 0.77
CA ASN A 41 -6.63 19.08 0.61
C ASN A 41 -7.27 18.64 1.95
N ILE A 42 -8.48 19.14 2.24
CA ILE A 42 -9.23 18.86 3.46
C ILE A 42 -9.58 17.37 3.66
N ALA A 43 -9.67 16.59 2.58
CA ALA A 43 -9.90 15.15 2.66
C ALA A 43 -8.67 14.38 3.15
N GLY A 44 -7.49 15.02 3.22
CA GLY A 44 -6.22 14.38 3.47
C GLY A 44 -5.61 13.79 2.21
N HIS A 45 -4.74 12.79 2.35
CA HIS A 45 -4.10 12.13 1.22
C HIS A 45 -3.88 10.64 1.45
N ALA A 46 -3.67 9.88 0.38
CA ALA A 46 -3.37 8.45 0.42
C ALA A 46 -2.21 8.11 -0.51
N LEU A 47 -1.34 7.22 -0.06
CA LEU A 47 -0.28 6.62 -0.89
C LEU A 47 -0.12 5.14 -0.53
N ILE A 48 0.58 4.39 -1.37
CA ILE A 48 1.01 3.04 -1.01
C ILE A 48 2.54 2.95 -0.97
N TYR A 49 3.06 2.12 -0.09
CA TYR A 49 4.44 1.65 -0.17
C TYR A 49 4.44 0.15 -0.50
N VAL A 50 5.27 -0.27 -1.44
CA VAL A 50 5.35 -1.65 -1.91
C VAL A 50 6.75 -2.20 -1.66
N ASN A 51 6.86 -3.15 -0.75
CA ASN A 51 8.08 -3.93 -0.57
C ASN A 51 8.14 -5.05 -1.61
N GLY A 52 9.31 -5.22 -2.23
CA GLY A 52 9.54 -6.14 -3.34
C GLY A 52 9.37 -5.50 -4.73
N LEU A 53 8.89 -4.26 -4.83
CA LEU A 53 8.98 -3.46 -6.05
C LEU A 53 9.96 -2.30 -5.87
N CYS A 54 10.73 -2.03 -6.91
CA CYS A 54 11.81 -1.07 -6.92
C CYS A 54 11.55 -0.03 -8.02
N LYS A 55 11.92 1.25 -7.80
CA LYS A 55 11.92 2.23 -8.91
C LYS A 55 12.85 1.69 -10.00
N ASP A 56 12.37 1.67 -11.24
CA ASP A 56 13.23 1.33 -12.36
C ASP A 56 14.08 2.55 -12.74
N MET A 57 15.37 2.52 -12.37
CA MET A 57 16.31 3.61 -12.63
C MET A 57 16.79 3.66 -14.08
N GLY A 58 16.51 2.61 -14.88
CA GLY A 58 16.82 2.56 -16.31
C GLY A 58 15.70 3.09 -17.21
N LYS A 59 14.64 3.64 -16.63
CA LYS A 59 13.47 4.17 -17.36
C LYS A 59 13.41 5.68 -17.25
N ASP A 60 13.00 6.29 -18.35
CA ASP A 60 12.95 7.75 -18.49
C ASP A 60 11.78 8.39 -17.74
N PHE A 61 10.84 7.61 -17.21
CA PHE A 61 9.71 8.12 -16.43
C PHE A 61 9.39 7.14 -15.30
N PRO A 62 8.58 7.54 -14.29
CA PRO A 62 8.27 6.69 -13.15
C PRO A 62 7.69 5.33 -13.55
N GLN A 63 8.52 4.29 -13.38
CA GLN A 63 8.16 2.89 -13.54
C GLN A 63 8.70 2.08 -12.37
N VAL A 64 8.14 0.89 -12.17
CA VAL A 64 8.60 -0.06 -11.16
C VAL A 64 8.99 -1.40 -11.78
N LYS A 65 10.01 -2.03 -11.20
CA LYS A 65 10.42 -3.41 -11.48
C LYS A 65 10.32 -4.26 -10.21
N LEU A 66 10.41 -5.58 -10.36
CA LEU A 66 10.67 -6.43 -9.20
C LEU A 66 12.05 -6.07 -8.66
N CYS A 67 12.19 -5.97 -7.34
CA CYS A 67 13.50 -5.75 -6.75
C CYS A 67 14.42 -6.93 -7.01
N ASP A 68 15.68 -6.64 -7.31
CA ASP A 68 16.77 -7.60 -7.46
C ASP A 68 17.89 -7.31 -6.44
N SER A 69 18.95 -8.13 -6.43
CA SER A 69 20.05 -7.99 -5.47
C SER A 69 20.98 -6.79 -5.73
N VAL A 70 20.84 -6.11 -6.88
CA VAL A 70 21.66 -4.95 -7.22
C VAL A 70 20.93 -3.63 -6.96
N ASP A 71 19.63 -3.68 -6.68
CA ASP A 71 18.85 -2.52 -6.26
C ASP A 71 19.29 -2.00 -4.88
N SER A 72 19.45 -0.69 -4.77
CA SER A 72 19.88 -0.03 -3.51
C SER A 72 18.77 0.09 -2.46
N HIS A 73 17.58 -0.42 -2.76
CA HIS A 73 16.40 -0.33 -1.89
C HIS A 73 15.48 -1.54 -2.08
N GLU A 74 14.68 -1.87 -1.06
CA GLU A 74 13.81 -3.06 -1.07
C GLU A 74 12.34 -2.75 -1.37
N GLY A 75 12.03 -1.49 -1.71
CA GLY A 75 10.66 -1.07 -1.92
C GLY A 75 10.52 0.35 -2.44
N VAL A 76 9.30 0.70 -2.83
CA VAL A 76 8.98 1.97 -3.48
C VAL A 76 7.65 2.53 -2.96
N GLY A 77 7.65 3.82 -2.64
CA GLY A 77 6.45 4.61 -2.40
C GLY A 77 5.81 5.03 -3.73
N ILE A 78 4.49 4.90 -3.81
CA ILE A 78 3.68 5.26 -4.97
C ILE A 78 2.63 6.26 -4.52
N SER A 79 2.74 7.48 -5.03
CA SER A 79 1.81 8.57 -4.73
C SER A 79 1.38 9.25 -6.02
N LEU A 80 0.21 9.87 -5.98
CA LEU A 80 -0.38 10.62 -7.07
C LEU A 80 -0.60 12.05 -6.59
N ASP A 81 -0.40 13.01 -7.48
CA ASP A 81 -0.71 14.41 -7.21
C ASP A 81 -1.55 15.02 -8.33
N ALA A 82 -2.37 16.00 -7.99
CA ALA A 82 -3.23 16.72 -8.92
C ALA A 82 -2.44 17.49 -9.99
N ALA A 83 -1.20 17.84 -9.68
CA ALA A 83 -0.32 18.52 -10.62
C ALA A 83 0.25 17.61 -11.71
N PHE A 84 0.21 16.28 -11.61
CA PHE A 84 0.82 15.43 -12.65
C PHE A 84 0.03 15.50 -13.97
N GLN A 85 0.76 15.62 -15.09
CA GLN A 85 0.15 15.70 -16.42
C GLN A 85 0.41 14.45 -17.27
N ASN A 86 1.65 14.01 -17.43
CA ASN A 86 2.00 12.90 -18.35
C ASN A 86 2.21 11.55 -17.65
N VAL A 87 1.93 11.48 -16.35
CA VAL A 87 1.97 10.25 -15.56
C VAL A 87 0.88 10.29 -14.50
N LYS A 88 0.48 9.13 -14.00
CA LYS A 88 -0.54 9.00 -12.96
C LYS A 88 0.06 9.09 -11.56
N TRP A 89 1.27 8.58 -11.39
CA TRP A 89 1.92 8.45 -10.10
C TRP A 89 3.44 8.60 -10.21
N MET A 90 4.06 8.99 -9.10
CA MET A 90 5.51 9.06 -8.91
C MET A 90 6.04 7.86 -8.12
N ALA A 91 7.26 7.43 -8.41
CA ALA A 91 7.99 6.41 -7.65
C ALA A 91 9.00 7.07 -6.71
N VAL A 92 8.84 6.85 -5.41
CA VAL A 92 9.76 7.32 -4.37
C VAL A 92 10.51 6.13 -3.79
N PRO A 93 11.80 5.97 -4.12
CA PRO A 93 12.66 4.97 -3.53
C PRO A 93 12.66 4.95 -2.00
N THR A 94 12.76 3.75 -1.42
CA THR A 94 12.80 3.48 0.03
C THR A 94 11.50 3.81 0.78
N ARG A 95 11.31 3.16 1.93
CA ARG A 95 10.18 3.47 2.81
C ARG A 95 10.44 4.75 3.58
N GLU A 96 11.69 4.96 3.93
CA GLU A 96 12.22 6.03 4.75
C GLU A 96 12.04 7.37 4.06
N LEU A 97 12.40 7.49 2.78
CA LEU A 97 12.17 8.72 2.02
C LEU A 97 10.68 8.97 1.78
N ALA A 98 9.93 7.95 1.35
CA ALA A 98 8.50 8.08 1.04
C ALA A 98 7.68 8.51 2.27
N LEU A 99 7.91 7.89 3.42
CA LEU A 99 7.10 8.12 4.62
C LEU A 99 7.72 9.12 5.59
N PHE A 100 9.04 9.16 5.72
CA PHE A 100 9.74 9.89 6.80
C PHE A 100 10.82 10.86 6.32
N GLY A 101 11.06 11.00 5.01
CA GLY A 101 12.03 11.93 4.44
C GLY A 101 13.51 11.56 4.64
N ASP A 102 13.81 10.33 5.10
CA ASP A 102 15.18 9.82 5.25
C ASP A 102 16.08 10.69 6.15
N TYR A 103 15.51 11.31 7.19
CA TYR A 103 16.26 12.21 8.07
C TYR A 103 16.32 11.79 9.54
N GLY A 104 15.53 10.80 10.00
CA GLY A 104 15.64 10.17 11.32
C GLY A 104 15.57 11.11 12.56
N LYS A 105 15.31 12.41 12.36
CA LYS A 105 15.35 13.43 13.42
C LYS A 105 13.95 13.72 13.95
N ASN A 106 13.91 14.22 15.19
CA ASN A 106 12.70 14.71 15.83
C ASN A 106 12.35 16.17 15.46
N LYS A 107 13.02 16.74 14.44
CA LYS A 107 12.82 18.11 13.94
C LYS A 107 12.77 18.13 12.41
N VAL A 108 11.87 18.95 11.85
CA VAL A 108 11.82 19.32 10.42
C VAL A 108 12.33 20.75 10.26
N ASP A 109 13.59 20.88 9.81
CA ASP A 109 14.29 22.14 9.57
C ASP A 109 14.77 22.26 8.10
N ASN A 110 15.41 23.38 7.75
CA ASN A 110 15.94 23.60 6.40
C ASN A 110 16.93 22.50 5.96
N LYS A 111 17.70 21.92 6.89
CA LYS A 111 18.68 20.87 6.58
C LYS A 111 17.98 19.56 6.22
N VAL A 112 16.89 19.24 6.92
CA VAL A 112 16.02 18.11 6.58
C VAL A 112 15.40 18.29 5.20
N VAL A 113 14.85 19.47 4.93
CA VAL A 113 14.25 19.77 3.62
C VAL A 113 15.30 19.69 2.50
N GLN A 114 16.51 20.23 2.71
CA GLN A 114 17.61 20.11 1.75
C GLN A 114 18.03 18.66 1.50
N ASN A 115 18.03 17.81 2.53
CA ASN A 115 18.28 16.38 2.35
C ASN A 115 17.22 15.71 1.47
N ILE A 116 15.95 16.08 1.65
CA ILE A 116 14.85 15.57 0.82
C ILE A 116 15.05 16.00 -0.65
N PHE A 117 15.42 17.25 -0.92
CA PHE A 117 15.77 17.69 -2.28
C PHE A 117 16.90 16.86 -2.89
N ASN A 118 17.99 16.69 -2.16
CA ASN A 118 19.14 15.94 -2.64
C ASN A 118 18.76 14.48 -2.94
N LYS A 119 17.97 13.85 -2.06
CA LYS A 119 17.48 12.49 -2.27
C LYS A 119 16.50 12.39 -3.44
N ALA A 120 15.60 13.34 -3.61
CA ALA A 120 14.68 13.38 -4.74
C ALA A 120 15.43 13.49 -6.08
N LYS A 121 16.51 14.29 -6.12
CA LYS A 121 17.44 14.43 -7.26
C LYS A 121 18.23 13.13 -7.50
N GLU A 122 18.87 12.58 -6.46
CA GLU A 122 19.64 11.32 -6.50
C GLU A 122 18.81 10.17 -7.06
N TYR A 123 17.57 10.02 -6.58
CA TYR A 123 16.65 8.98 -7.00
C TYR A 123 15.85 9.32 -8.26
N LYS A 124 16.08 10.50 -8.84
CA LYS A 124 15.38 11.00 -10.02
C LYS A 124 13.86 10.82 -9.91
N VAL A 125 13.30 11.22 -8.77
CA VAL A 125 11.90 10.98 -8.41
C VAL A 125 10.94 11.61 -9.43
N PHE A 126 11.35 12.73 -10.03
CA PHE A 126 10.56 13.52 -10.97
C PHE A 126 11.10 13.46 -12.42
N GLU A 127 11.88 12.43 -12.75
CA GLU A 127 12.45 12.24 -14.10
C GLU A 127 11.34 12.24 -15.16
N ASN A 128 11.43 13.19 -16.09
CA ASN A 128 10.46 13.48 -17.16
C ASN A 128 8.99 13.51 -16.73
N VAL A 129 8.72 13.89 -15.48
CA VAL A 129 7.36 14.18 -15.00
C VAL A 129 7.02 15.63 -15.34
N LYS A 130 5.93 15.84 -16.06
CA LYS A 130 5.34 17.16 -16.35
C LYS A 130 4.33 17.51 -15.28
N PHE A 131 4.33 18.78 -14.90
CA PHE A 131 3.46 19.31 -13.86
C PHE A 131 2.63 20.48 -14.39
N ASP A 132 1.36 20.50 -14.00
CA ASP A 132 0.50 21.66 -14.10
C ASP A 132 0.81 22.63 -12.94
N GLU A 133 1.60 23.64 -13.23
CA GLU A 133 2.01 24.66 -12.26
C GLU A 133 0.83 25.48 -11.72
N SER A 134 -0.32 25.50 -12.41
CA SER A 134 -1.52 26.17 -11.90
C SER A 134 -2.05 25.50 -10.63
N GLN A 135 -1.66 24.25 -10.35
CA GLN A 135 -1.95 23.55 -9.11
C GLN A 135 -1.05 23.97 -7.95
N PHE A 136 0.06 24.67 -8.21
CA PHE A 136 1.00 25.02 -7.15
C PHE A 136 0.50 26.20 -6.34
N PRO A 137 0.52 26.10 -5.00
CA PRO A 137 0.31 27.25 -4.15
C PRO A 137 1.29 28.38 -4.49
N LYS A 138 0.81 29.62 -4.48
CA LYS A 138 1.63 30.81 -4.78
C LYS A 138 2.93 30.87 -3.96
N GLY A 139 2.86 30.49 -2.67
CA GLY A 139 4.04 30.47 -1.79
C GLY A 139 5.17 29.57 -2.28
N ILE A 140 4.88 28.48 -3.02
CA ILE A 140 5.93 27.64 -3.64
C ILE A 140 6.58 28.37 -4.83
N LEU A 141 5.77 29.01 -5.67
CA LEU A 141 6.23 29.76 -6.85
C LEU A 141 7.06 31.00 -6.49
N GLU A 142 6.85 31.53 -5.28
CA GLU A 142 7.59 32.64 -4.69
C GLU A 142 8.88 32.18 -3.99
N TYR A 143 8.88 30.99 -3.38
CA TYR A 143 10.04 30.46 -2.65
C TYR A 143 11.25 30.13 -3.53
N THR A 144 11.02 29.56 -4.72
CA THR A 144 12.10 29.20 -5.65
C THR A 144 11.65 29.31 -7.11
N LYS A 145 12.60 29.57 -8.01
CA LYS A 145 12.39 29.55 -9.47
C LYS A 145 12.82 28.24 -10.12
N ASP A 146 13.57 27.40 -9.39
CA ASP A 146 13.96 26.08 -9.88
C ASP A 146 12.74 25.14 -9.91
N LYS A 147 12.42 24.59 -11.08
CA LYS A 147 11.22 23.77 -11.28
C LYS A 147 11.26 22.48 -10.48
N LEU A 148 12.42 21.83 -10.43
CA LEU A 148 12.59 20.59 -9.68
C LEU A 148 12.41 20.84 -8.18
N ASP A 149 12.87 22.00 -7.71
CA ASP A 149 12.68 22.39 -6.33
C ASP A 149 11.20 22.72 -6.04
N GLN A 150 10.50 23.41 -6.94
CA GLN A 150 9.04 23.63 -6.83
C GLN A 150 8.29 22.30 -6.73
N PHE A 151 8.62 21.33 -7.59
CA PHE A 151 7.99 20.01 -7.63
C PHE A 151 8.25 19.22 -6.36
N THR A 152 9.47 19.31 -5.85
CA THR A 152 9.86 18.64 -4.61
C THR A 152 9.12 19.24 -3.41
N LEU A 153 9.08 20.56 -3.27
CA LEU A 153 8.34 21.23 -2.18
C LEU A 153 6.86 20.87 -2.20
N TYR A 154 6.26 20.92 -3.38
CA TYR A 154 4.86 20.57 -3.58
C TYR A 154 4.56 19.11 -3.20
N SER A 155 5.54 18.23 -3.42
CA SER A 155 5.43 16.80 -3.10
C SER A 155 5.76 16.46 -1.64
N ILE A 156 6.43 17.35 -0.88
CA ILE A 156 6.72 17.12 0.54
C ILE A 156 5.41 17.08 1.31
N GLY A 157 5.23 15.99 2.04
CA GLY A 157 4.02 15.74 2.78
C GLY A 157 2.90 15.16 1.93
N THR A 158 2.97 15.06 0.59
CA THR A 158 1.96 14.35 -0.26
C THR A 158 2.53 13.08 -0.88
N GLY A 159 3.66 13.17 -1.58
CA GLY A 159 4.33 12.04 -2.23
C GLY A 159 5.65 11.62 -1.58
N ILE A 160 6.33 12.56 -0.94
CA ILE A 160 7.63 12.36 -0.29
C ILE A 160 7.52 12.79 1.17
N ALA A 161 8.25 12.13 2.06
CA ALA A 161 8.36 12.49 3.47
C ALA A 161 7.00 12.69 4.15
N PHE A 162 6.08 11.76 3.93
CA PHE A 162 4.66 11.92 4.25
C PHE A 162 4.36 12.38 5.69
N ASN A 163 5.15 11.94 6.67
CA ASN A 163 4.99 12.30 8.08
C ASN A 163 5.40 13.72 8.46
N THR A 164 6.24 14.37 7.62
CA THR A 164 6.74 15.72 7.91
C THR A 164 5.60 16.72 8.06
N ALA A 165 4.47 16.49 7.40
CA ALA A 165 3.41 17.48 7.27
C ALA A 165 2.12 17.09 8.01
N ARG A 166 2.00 15.84 8.48
CA ARG A 166 0.72 15.28 8.95
C ARG A 166 0.89 14.01 9.76
N ASN A 167 -0.09 13.71 10.62
CA ASN A 167 -0.21 12.36 11.18
C ASN A 167 -0.62 11.40 10.06
N MET A 168 -0.23 10.13 10.21
CA MET A 168 -0.60 9.10 9.26
C MET A 168 -1.02 7.79 9.96
N ASN A 169 -1.90 7.08 9.27
CA ASN A 169 -2.32 5.73 9.61
C ASN A 169 -1.99 4.83 8.44
N CYS A 170 -1.24 3.77 8.72
CA CYS A 170 -0.80 2.81 7.73
C CYS A 170 -1.33 1.41 8.06
N VAL A 171 -1.67 0.63 7.03
CA VAL A 171 -1.98 -0.80 7.16
C VAL A 171 -1.12 -1.61 6.20
N LYS A 172 -0.26 -2.44 6.76
CA LYS A 172 0.60 -3.38 6.04
C LYS A 172 -0.21 -4.63 5.68
N THR A 173 -0.13 -5.06 4.43
CA THR A 173 -0.77 -6.29 3.94
C THR A 173 0.22 -7.16 3.20
N LYS A 174 0.41 -8.39 3.68
CA LYS A 174 1.28 -9.39 3.04
C LYS A 174 0.72 -9.81 1.68
N ILE A 175 1.59 -9.91 0.68
CA ILE A 175 1.28 -10.37 -0.68
C ILE A 175 2.31 -11.41 -1.17
N GLY A 176 1.91 -12.25 -2.11
CA GLY A 176 2.79 -13.25 -2.74
C GLY A 176 3.37 -12.79 -4.09
N PRO A 177 4.30 -13.55 -4.67
CA PRO A 177 4.99 -13.18 -5.93
C PRO A 177 4.04 -12.90 -7.11
N LYS A 178 2.98 -13.72 -7.27
CA LYS A 178 1.97 -13.50 -8.31
C LYS A 178 1.24 -12.16 -8.12
N GLN A 179 0.90 -11.81 -6.89
CA GLN A 179 0.25 -10.53 -6.58
C GLN A 179 1.21 -9.36 -6.84
N LEU A 180 2.47 -9.50 -6.46
CA LEU A 180 3.52 -8.50 -6.70
C LEU A 180 3.69 -8.23 -8.20
N SER A 181 3.71 -9.29 -9.02
CA SER A 181 3.75 -9.18 -10.48
C SER A 181 2.50 -8.47 -11.04
N ASN A 182 1.31 -8.85 -10.59
CA ASN A 182 0.06 -8.18 -11.01
C ASN A 182 0.05 -6.69 -10.66
N LEU A 183 0.54 -6.34 -9.47
CA LEU A 183 0.64 -4.97 -9.01
C LEU A 183 1.62 -4.17 -9.86
N LYS A 184 2.80 -4.72 -10.18
CA LYS A 184 3.77 -4.12 -11.10
C LYS A 184 3.14 -3.79 -12.44
N THR A 185 2.50 -4.77 -13.09
CA THR A 185 1.84 -4.58 -14.39
C THR A 185 0.76 -3.52 -14.32
N TYR A 186 -0.08 -3.55 -13.27
CA TYR A 186 -1.13 -2.55 -13.07
C TYR A 186 -0.57 -1.13 -12.91
N LEU A 187 0.48 -0.96 -12.07
CA LEU A 187 1.10 0.33 -11.83
C LEU A 187 1.74 0.88 -13.09
N ASN A 188 2.60 0.10 -13.75
CA ASN A 188 3.32 0.55 -14.95
C ASN A 188 2.35 0.88 -16.09
N GLY A 189 1.31 0.06 -16.31
CA GLY A 189 0.33 0.32 -17.36
C GLY A 189 -0.33 1.70 -17.24
N MET A 190 -0.66 2.16 -16.02
CA MET A 190 -1.24 3.49 -15.84
C MET A 190 -0.31 4.63 -16.25
N ASN A 191 1.00 4.50 -16.00
CA ASN A 191 1.96 5.53 -16.40
C ASN A 191 2.33 5.40 -17.88
N GLU A 192 2.44 4.18 -18.42
CA GLU A 192 2.69 3.94 -19.84
C GLU A 192 1.55 4.52 -20.70
N ASP A 193 0.29 4.29 -20.32
CA ASP A 193 -0.89 4.80 -21.02
C ASP A 193 -0.90 6.33 -21.13
N LEU A 194 -0.40 7.04 -20.10
CA LEU A 194 -0.35 8.50 -20.07
C LEU A 194 0.92 9.05 -20.72
N TYR A 195 2.06 8.38 -20.53
CA TYR A 195 3.34 8.86 -21.01
C TYR A 195 3.48 8.70 -22.53
N TYR A 196 2.99 7.58 -23.07
CA TYR A 196 2.97 7.31 -24.51
C TYR A 196 1.66 7.69 -25.20
N GLY A 197 0.61 7.94 -24.42
CA GLY A 197 -0.68 8.39 -24.94
C GLY A 197 -0.69 9.88 -25.30
N GLU A 198 -1.79 10.30 -25.93
CA GLU A 198 -2.01 11.70 -26.31
C GLU A 198 -2.72 12.51 -25.21
N ASN A 199 -3.24 11.85 -24.18
CA ASN A 199 -4.05 12.47 -23.13
C ASN A 199 -3.22 12.79 -21.89
N ASN A 200 -3.44 13.98 -21.33
CA ASN A 200 -2.94 14.30 -20.00
C ASN A 200 -3.82 13.67 -18.90
N TYR A 201 -3.21 13.42 -17.74
CA TYR A 201 -3.94 13.08 -16.54
C TYR A 201 -4.72 14.30 -16.05
N GLU A 202 -6.04 14.12 -15.93
CA GLU A 202 -6.93 15.09 -15.30
C GLU A 202 -7.37 14.57 -13.93
N TRP A 203 -6.89 15.23 -12.87
CA TRP A 203 -7.29 14.89 -11.51
C TRP A 203 -8.77 15.18 -11.27
N SER A 204 -9.47 14.26 -10.60
CA SER A 204 -10.87 14.48 -10.23
C SER A 204 -11.30 13.71 -8.98
N LEU A 205 -12.48 14.00 -8.45
CA LEU A 205 -13.08 13.24 -7.34
C LEU A 205 -13.32 11.76 -7.68
N SER A 206 -13.45 11.42 -8.96
CA SER A 206 -13.63 10.04 -9.46
C SER A 206 -12.33 9.38 -9.93
N ASP A 207 -11.21 10.11 -9.89
CA ASP A 207 -9.90 9.63 -10.30
C ASP A 207 -8.78 10.40 -9.56
N ASN A 208 -8.45 9.92 -8.36
CA ASN A 208 -7.52 10.53 -7.41
C ASN A 208 -6.74 9.48 -6.61
N CYS A 209 -5.98 9.92 -5.61
CA CYS A 209 -5.17 9.07 -4.75
C CYS A 209 -5.93 7.88 -4.17
N THR A 210 -7.19 8.04 -3.73
CA THR A 210 -7.96 6.91 -3.19
C THR A 210 -8.38 5.90 -4.25
N HIS A 211 -8.55 6.32 -5.51
CA HIS A 211 -8.80 5.41 -6.64
C HIS A 211 -7.54 4.63 -6.97
N LEU A 212 -6.40 5.32 -7.11
CA LEU A 212 -5.09 4.70 -7.29
C LEU A 212 -4.83 3.64 -6.22
N THR A 213 -4.91 4.02 -4.94
CA THR A 213 -4.60 3.08 -3.85
C THR A 213 -5.62 1.93 -3.80
N THR A 214 -6.92 2.20 -3.96
CA THR A 214 -7.93 1.13 -3.93
C THR A 214 -7.73 0.14 -5.08
N ASN A 215 -7.46 0.63 -6.28
CA ASN A 215 -7.30 -0.22 -7.46
C ASN A 215 -5.97 -0.97 -7.46
N ALA A 216 -4.92 -0.43 -6.85
CA ALA A 216 -3.71 -1.19 -6.52
C ALA A 216 -4.02 -2.37 -5.59
N PHE A 217 -4.88 -2.20 -4.58
CA PHE A 217 -5.35 -3.33 -3.76
C PHE A 217 -6.32 -4.27 -4.52
N ALA A 218 -6.96 -3.80 -5.59
CA ALA A 218 -7.84 -4.62 -6.42
C ALA A 218 -7.03 -5.50 -7.38
N SER A 219 -5.91 -5.02 -7.94
CA SER A 219 -5.02 -5.79 -8.82
C SER A 219 -4.40 -7.00 -8.12
N VAL A 220 -4.26 -6.93 -6.79
CA VAL A 220 -3.83 -8.05 -5.93
C VAL A 220 -5.00 -8.85 -5.33
N GLY A 221 -6.23 -8.59 -5.76
CA GLY A 221 -7.45 -9.35 -5.42
C GLY A 221 -8.06 -9.06 -4.03
N ILE A 222 -7.55 -8.09 -3.27
CA ILE A 222 -7.98 -7.87 -1.88
C ILE A 222 -9.32 -7.14 -1.83
N VAL A 223 -9.48 -6.10 -2.64
CA VAL A 223 -10.71 -5.30 -2.74
C VAL A 223 -11.32 -5.41 -4.14
N LYS A 224 -12.53 -4.88 -4.31
CA LYS A 224 -13.14 -4.77 -5.63
C LYS A 224 -12.60 -3.52 -6.31
N GLU A 225 -12.26 -3.64 -7.57
CA GLU A 225 -11.90 -2.52 -8.43
C GLU A 225 -12.99 -1.45 -8.44
N ARG A 226 -12.55 -0.19 -8.44
CA ARG A 226 -13.37 0.98 -8.64
C ARG A 226 -13.20 1.48 -10.06
N ARG A 227 -14.33 1.53 -10.75
CA ARG A 227 -14.41 2.14 -12.07
C ARG A 227 -14.44 3.65 -11.92
N VAL A 228 -13.53 4.32 -12.62
CA VAL A 228 -13.69 5.74 -12.96
C VAL A 228 -14.99 5.86 -13.75
N LYS A 229 -15.91 6.71 -13.32
CA LYS A 229 -17.14 6.98 -14.08
C LYS A 229 -17.09 8.42 -14.58
N THR A 230 -17.04 8.56 -15.90
CA THR A 230 -16.91 9.83 -16.62
C THR A 230 -18.19 10.68 -16.62
N LYS A 231 -19.35 10.09 -16.27
CA LYS A 231 -20.64 10.79 -16.17
C LYS A 231 -21.32 10.48 -14.83
N ARG A 232 -21.20 11.37 -13.86
CA ARG A 232 -22.01 11.35 -12.62
C ARG A 232 -22.56 12.73 -12.33
N SER A 233 -23.81 12.79 -11.88
CA SER A 233 -24.37 13.99 -11.28
C SER A 233 -23.59 14.35 -10.01
N LEU A 234 -23.64 15.62 -9.60
CA LEU A 234 -22.98 16.14 -8.40
C LEU A 234 -23.34 15.31 -7.15
N ILE A 235 -24.61 14.90 -7.02
CA ILE A 235 -25.12 14.02 -5.95
C ILE A 235 -24.48 12.63 -6.02
N GLY A 236 -24.35 12.06 -7.23
CA GLY A 236 -23.71 10.77 -7.46
C GLY A 236 -22.22 10.77 -7.10
N ASN A 237 -21.54 11.92 -7.16
CA ASN A 237 -20.16 12.08 -6.71
C ASN A 237 -20.07 12.13 -5.18
N ILE A 238 -20.92 12.92 -4.52
CA ILE A 238 -20.95 13.05 -3.04
C ILE A 238 -21.23 11.70 -2.36
N LEU A 239 -22.22 10.94 -2.84
CA LEU A 239 -22.57 9.62 -2.27
C LEU A 239 -21.46 8.57 -2.44
N THR A 240 -20.48 8.85 -3.30
CA THR A 240 -19.35 7.97 -3.56
C THR A 240 -18.01 8.58 -3.15
N LEU A 241 -18.04 9.72 -2.46
CA LEU A 241 -16.85 10.39 -1.99
C LEU A 241 -16.08 9.46 -1.05
N THR A 242 -14.92 9.03 -1.49
CA THR A 242 -14.08 8.10 -0.75
C THR A 242 -12.96 8.87 -0.12
N LEU A 243 -13.12 9.17 1.17
CA LEU A 243 -12.08 9.79 1.96
C LEU A 243 -10.95 8.77 2.24
N PRO A 244 -9.67 9.16 2.15
CA PRO A 244 -8.51 8.32 2.48
C PRO A 244 -8.72 7.48 3.75
N LYS A 245 -9.09 8.12 4.86
CA LYS A 245 -9.32 7.44 6.15
C LYS A 245 -10.40 6.37 6.09
N SER A 246 -11.49 6.62 5.35
CA SER A 246 -12.56 5.64 5.17
C SER A 246 -12.06 4.40 4.44
N GLU A 247 -11.19 4.56 3.44
CA GLU A 247 -10.58 3.44 2.72
C GLU A 247 -9.59 2.67 3.57
N PHE A 248 -8.79 3.37 4.37
CA PHE A 248 -7.95 2.75 5.38
C PHE A 248 -8.76 1.86 6.34
N LEU A 249 -9.85 2.37 6.93
CA LEU A 249 -10.69 1.57 7.84
C LEU A 249 -11.34 0.37 7.12
N LYS A 250 -11.84 0.54 5.89
CA LYS A 250 -12.39 -0.57 5.10
C LYS A 250 -11.33 -1.64 4.84
N LEU A 251 -10.11 -1.23 4.50
CA LEU A 251 -9.00 -2.14 4.24
C LEU A 251 -8.57 -2.87 5.51
N VAL A 252 -8.39 -2.17 6.64
CA VAL A 252 -8.08 -2.82 7.93
C VAL A 252 -9.12 -3.87 8.28
N ARG A 253 -10.42 -3.58 8.10
CA ARG A 253 -11.49 -4.56 8.31
C ARG A 253 -11.35 -5.78 7.41
N ARG A 254 -10.95 -5.57 6.14
CA ARG A 254 -10.81 -6.61 5.12
C ARG A 254 -9.63 -7.53 5.40
N VAL A 255 -8.45 -6.97 5.65
CA VAL A 255 -7.18 -7.71 5.79
C VAL A 255 -6.95 -8.25 7.19
N ASN A 256 -7.82 -7.92 8.14
CA ASN A 256 -7.81 -8.50 9.48
C ASN A 256 -9.15 -9.18 9.85
N LYS A 257 -9.83 -9.73 8.83
CA LYS A 257 -11.07 -10.49 9.03
C LYS A 257 -10.82 -11.74 9.88
N ARG A 258 -11.86 -12.20 10.59
CA ARG A 258 -11.76 -13.10 11.75
C ARG A 258 -12.03 -14.58 11.49
N THR A 259 -12.27 -15.02 10.26
CA THR A 259 -12.76 -16.39 10.02
C THR A 259 -11.83 -17.22 9.16
N PHE A 260 -11.45 -18.39 9.69
CA PHE A 260 -10.74 -19.46 8.98
C PHE A 260 -11.66 -20.69 8.82
N SER A 261 -12.98 -20.51 8.94
CA SER A 261 -13.93 -21.61 8.78
C SER A 261 -13.95 -22.07 7.32
N PRO A 262 -13.61 -23.35 7.02
CA PRO A 262 -13.60 -23.85 5.64
C PRO A 262 -14.98 -23.75 4.98
N ARG A 263 -16.06 -23.85 5.76
CA ARG A 263 -17.44 -23.66 5.27
C ARG A 263 -17.64 -22.24 4.72
N ILE A 264 -17.23 -21.23 5.48
CA ILE A 264 -17.39 -19.82 5.09
C ILE A 264 -16.54 -19.48 3.86
N ILE A 265 -15.32 -20.03 3.77
CA ILE A 265 -14.48 -19.83 2.59
C ILE A 265 -15.11 -20.51 1.37
N TRP A 266 -15.59 -21.74 1.52
CA TRP A 266 -16.23 -22.48 0.42
C TRP A 266 -17.51 -21.82 -0.07
N GLU A 267 -18.41 -21.41 0.82
CA GLU A 267 -19.71 -20.83 0.45
C GLU A 267 -19.57 -19.44 -0.17
N ASN A 268 -18.48 -18.72 0.14
CA ASN A 268 -18.22 -17.41 -0.44
C ASN A 268 -17.35 -17.55 -1.70
N LYS A 269 -17.97 -17.45 -2.89
CA LYS A 269 -17.27 -17.51 -4.19
C LYS A 269 -16.02 -16.62 -4.24
N LYS A 270 -16.10 -15.38 -3.76
CA LYS A 270 -14.94 -14.45 -3.79
C LYS A 270 -13.77 -14.94 -2.94
N TYR A 271 -14.01 -15.56 -1.79
CA TYR A 271 -12.94 -16.11 -0.95
C TYR A 271 -12.38 -17.41 -1.49
N ARG A 272 -13.26 -18.25 -2.06
CA ARG A 272 -12.86 -19.48 -2.72
C ARG A 272 -11.99 -19.22 -3.94
N ASP A 273 -12.39 -18.29 -4.79
CA ASP A 273 -11.64 -17.90 -6.00
C ASP A 273 -10.28 -17.30 -5.60
N PHE A 274 -10.27 -16.34 -4.66
CA PHE A 274 -9.02 -15.77 -4.14
C PHE A 274 -8.06 -16.85 -3.61
N PHE A 275 -8.57 -17.79 -2.80
CA PHE A 275 -7.75 -18.88 -2.27
C PHE A 275 -7.25 -19.82 -3.38
N ASN A 276 -8.05 -20.07 -4.41
CA ASN A 276 -7.63 -20.89 -5.53
C ASN A 276 -6.54 -20.21 -6.35
N ASP A 277 -6.65 -18.89 -6.58
CA ASP A 277 -5.75 -18.11 -7.43
C ASP A 277 -4.40 -17.82 -6.76
N TYR A 278 -4.40 -17.64 -5.44
CA TYR A 278 -3.23 -17.16 -4.69
C TYR A 278 -2.72 -18.12 -3.60
N ASN A 279 -3.40 -19.25 -3.35
CA ASN A 279 -3.07 -20.19 -2.27
C ASN A 279 -2.96 -19.52 -0.88
N SER A 280 -3.66 -18.42 -0.68
CA SER A 280 -3.62 -17.60 0.52
C SER A 280 -4.99 -16.99 0.80
N LEU A 281 -5.14 -16.32 1.94
CA LEU A 281 -6.32 -15.51 2.25
C LEU A 281 -5.90 -14.04 2.38
N PRO A 282 -6.78 -13.08 2.04
CA PRO A 282 -6.43 -11.66 2.15
C PRO A 282 -6.32 -11.21 3.61
N TRP A 283 -6.79 -12.03 4.57
CA TRP A 283 -6.49 -11.89 5.99
C TRP A 283 -5.53 -12.97 6.45
N THR A 284 -4.32 -12.56 6.80
CA THR A 284 -3.30 -13.42 7.41
C THR A 284 -2.61 -12.67 8.55
N TYR A 285 -1.78 -13.38 9.28
CA TYR A 285 -0.93 -12.80 10.31
C TYR A 285 0.09 -11.84 9.71
N GLY A 286 0.59 -10.89 10.51
CA GLY A 286 1.54 -9.88 10.04
C GLY A 286 0.89 -8.70 9.30
N ASN A 287 -0.43 -8.73 9.08
CA ASN A 287 -1.19 -7.57 8.63
C ASN A 287 -1.36 -6.60 9.81
N LEU A 288 -0.47 -5.61 9.92
CA LEU A 288 -0.36 -4.70 11.06
C LEU A 288 -0.80 -3.29 10.69
N VAL A 289 -1.31 -2.58 11.70
CA VAL A 289 -1.63 -1.17 11.66
C VAL A 289 -0.56 -0.40 12.40
N SER A 290 -0.07 0.68 11.79
CA SER A 290 0.83 1.62 12.42
C SER A 290 0.22 3.01 12.39
N LYS A 291 0.49 3.79 13.44
CA LYS A 291 0.20 5.22 13.50
C LYS A 291 1.53 5.93 13.65
N TYR A 292 1.71 7.00 12.89
CA TYR A 292 2.86 7.89 13.03
C TYR A 292 2.31 9.30 13.21
N ASP A 293 2.67 9.93 14.32
CA ASP A 293 2.25 11.30 14.60
C ASP A 293 3.14 12.28 13.82
N ILE A 294 2.63 13.48 13.52
CA ILE A 294 3.44 14.53 12.91
C ILE A 294 4.63 14.88 13.81
N ILE A 295 5.77 15.21 13.20
CA ILE A 295 6.92 15.72 13.95
C ILE A 295 6.58 17.08 14.55
N LYS A 296 6.69 17.17 15.88
CA LYS A 296 6.25 18.33 16.67
C LYS A 296 7.14 19.57 16.47
N ASP A 297 8.44 19.37 16.38
CA ASP A 297 9.38 20.44 16.10
C ASP A 297 9.47 20.61 14.58
N ASN A 298 8.77 21.61 14.05
CA ASN A 298 8.52 21.71 12.62
C ASN A 298 8.53 23.17 12.15
N ASP A 299 9.55 23.54 11.39
CA ASP A 299 9.71 24.90 10.87
C ASP A 299 8.81 25.17 9.65
N PHE A 300 8.22 24.13 9.06
CA PHE A 300 7.54 24.16 7.75
C PHE A 300 6.03 23.96 7.79
N PHE A 301 5.54 23.17 8.75
CA PHE A 301 4.14 22.80 8.87
C PHE A 301 3.61 23.10 10.27
N ASN A 302 2.34 23.48 10.34
CA ASN A 302 1.63 23.58 11.61
C ASN A 302 1.27 22.18 12.10
N VAL A 303 1.62 21.92 13.36
CA VAL A 303 1.43 20.62 14.01
C VAL A 303 0.08 20.52 14.72
N GLU A 304 -0.58 21.65 14.92
CA GLU A 304 -1.91 21.78 15.48
C GLU A 304 -2.93 21.87 14.32
N GLY A 305 -3.91 20.96 14.26
CA GLY A 305 -5.10 21.19 13.41
C GLY A 305 -5.29 20.34 12.15
N GLY A 306 -4.54 19.25 11.95
CA GLY A 306 -4.86 18.27 10.90
C GLY A 306 -5.91 17.26 11.37
N SER A 307 -7.21 17.49 11.16
CA SER A 307 -8.23 16.49 11.51
C SER A 307 -8.46 15.47 10.38
N LEU A 308 -8.25 14.18 10.67
CA LEU A 308 -8.54 13.09 9.73
C LEU A 308 -10.07 12.93 9.59
N PHE A 309 -10.68 13.47 8.53
CA PHE A 309 -12.10 13.23 8.25
C PHE A 309 -12.34 11.78 7.75
N ALA A 310 -13.25 11.05 8.40
CA ALA A 310 -13.78 9.78 7.88
C ALA A 310 -15.28 9.79 7.91
N LEU A 311 -15.86 9.14 6.90
CA LEU A 311 -17.23 8.68 6.98
C LEU A 311 -17.31 7.45 7.90
N PRO A 312 -18.41 7.29 8.64
CA PRO A 312 -18.62 6.12 9.49
C PRO A 312 -18.45 4.82 8.67
N THR A 313 -17.57 3.92 9.13
CA THR A 313 -17.45 2.58 8.57
C THR A 313 -18.12 1.59 9.51
N ILE A 314 -19.13 0.86 9.06
CA ILE A 314 -19.90 -0.07 9.91
C ILE A 314 -18.96 -1.02 10.67
N GLY A 315 -18.98 -0.91 11.99
CA GLY A 315 -18.21 -1.74 12.91
C GLY A 315 -16.69 -1.51 12.88
N MET A 316 -16.19 -0.39 12.35
CA MET A 316 -14.78 0.00 12.43
C MET A 316 -14.61 1.50 12.69
N SER A 317 -13.70 1.85 13.60
CA SER A 317 -13.33 3.21 13.99
C SER A 317 -11.84 3.26 14.29
N LEU A 318 -11.25 4.46 14.41
CA LEU A 318 -9.83 4.61 14.77
C LEU A 318 -9.49 3.91 16.10
N ASN A 319 -10.25 4.18 17.16
CA ASN A 319 -10.04 3.56 18.47
C ASN A 319 -10.10 2.01 18.41
N LYS A 320 -10.84 1.45 17.43
CA LYS A 320 -10.89 -0.01 17.24
C LYS A 320 -9.63 -0.55 16.59
N VAL A 321 -8.99 0.21 15.69
CA VAL A 321 -7.76 -0.22 15.02
C VAL A 321 -6.52 -0.07 15.91
N GLU A 322 -6.59 0.71 16.98
CA GLU A 322 -5.50 0.84 17.98
C GLU A 322 -5.35 -0.38 18.91
N ARG A 323 -6.32 -1.31 18.90
CA ARG A 323 -6.24 -2.52 19.74
C ARG A 323 -5.02 -3.37 19.36
N LYS A 324 -4.30 -3.89 20.37
CA LYS A 324 -3.09 -4.73 20.24
C LYS A 324 -3.13 -5.78 19.13
N ARG A 325 -4.28 -6.39 18.84
CA ARG A 325 -4.39 -7.36 17.74
C ARG A 325 -4.09 -6.82 16.34
N TYR A 326 -4.11 -5.51 16.16
CA TYR A 326 -3.78 -4.83 14.92
C TYR A 326 -2.39 -4.18 14.97
N THR A 327 -2.00 -3.68 16.12
CA THR A 327 -0.78 -2.85 16.28
C THR A 327 0.40 -3.63 16.85
N ASP A 328 0.17 -4.66 17.64
CA ASP A 328 1.20 -5.47 18.29
C ASP A 328 1.44 -6.77 17.51
N LYS A 329 2.67 -6.95 17.04
CA LYS A 329 3.09 -8.12 16.26
C LYS A 329 2.86 -9.42 17.02
N GLN A 330 3.28 -9.51 18.29
CA GLN A 330 3.20 -10.75 19.07
C GLN A 330 1.75 -11.13 19.39
N TYR A 331 0.92 -10.17 19.75
CA TYR A 331 -0.51 -10.37 19.97
C TYR A 331 -1.20 -10.79 18.66
N ASN A 332 -0.85 -10.16 17.53
CA ASN A 332 -1.38 -10.52 16.22
C ASN A 332 -1.07 -11.98 15.89
N LEU A 333 0.21 -12.38 15.96
CA LEU A 333 0.65 -13.76 15.70
C LEU A 333 -0.08 -14.77 16.60
N LYS A 334 -0.09 -14.56 17.92
CA LYS A 334 -0.79 -15.43 18.88
C LYS A 334 -2.30 -15.50 18.59
N SER A 335 -2.94 -14.39 18.22
CA SER A 335 -4.36 -14.34 17.86
C SER A 335 -4.67 -15.17 16.61
N TYR A 336 -3.81 -15.11 15.58
CA TYR A 336 -3.98 -15.91 14.38
C TYR A 336 -3.73 -17.39 14.62
N LYS A 337 -2.70 -17.73 15.41
CA LYS A 337 -2.42 -19.12 15.81
C LYS A 337 -3.66 -19.79 16.44
N LYS A 338 -4.25 -19.15 17.45
CA LYS A 338 -5.47 -19.65 18.12
C LYS A 338 -6.66 -19.84 17.15
N LYS A 339 -6.82 -18.96 16.17
CA LYS A 339 -7.91 -19.06 15.18
C LYS A 339 -7.69 -20.21 14.20
N ILE A 340 -6.46 -20.41 13.73
CA ILE A 340 -6.10 -21.50 12.83
C ILE A 340 -6.23 -22.85 13.54
N GLU A 341 -5.76 -22.96 14.79
CA GLU A 341 -5.96 -24.15 15.62
C GLU A 341 -7.45 -24.48 15.81
N LYS A 342 -8.28 -23.46 16.10
CA LYS A 342 -9.74 -23.63 16.19
C LYS A 342 -10.35 -24.08 14.86
N ALA A 343 -9.88 -23.54 13.74
CA ALA A 343 -10.36 -23.94 12.41
C ALA A 343 -10.00 -25.40 12.10
N LEU A 344 -8.77 -25.83 12.37
CA LEU A 344 -8.31 -27.21 12.16
C LEU A 344 -9.09 -28.24 12.99
N LYS A 345 -9.55 -27.84 14.19
CA LYS A 345 -10.42 -28.67 15.05
C LYS A 345 -11.90 -28.66 14.62
N SER A 346 -12.28 -27.85 13.64
CA SER A 346 -13.68 -27.68 13.24
C SER A 346 -14.31 -28.98 12.71
N PRO A 347 -15.56 -29.31 13.10
CA PRO A 347 -16.29 -30.46 12.56
C PRO A 347 -16.55 -30.34 11.05
N HIS A 348 -16.43 -29.14 10.48
CA HIS A 348 -16.51 -28.91 9.03
C HIS A 348 -15.39 -29.59 8.23
N PHE A 349 -14.29 -29.99 8.86
CA PHE A 349 -13.29 -30.86 8.24
C PHE A 349 -13.64 -32.36 8.36
N LYS A 350 -14.53 -32.75 9.28
CA LYS A 350 -14.74 -34.15 9.68
C LYS A 350 -16.00 -34.78 9.08
N TRP A 351 -17.14 -34.08 8.99
CA TRP A 351 -18.41 -34.82 8.94
C TRP A 351 -19.34 -34.64 7.72
N LYS A 352 -19.35 -33.54 6.95
CA LYS A 352 -20.50 -33.29 6.03
C LYS A 352 -20.26 -32.82 4.59
N PHE A 353 -19.07 -33.03 4.02
CA PHE A 353 -18.77 -32.50 2.66
C PHE A 353 -18.32 -33.54 1.63
N LYS A 354 -18.64 -34.81 1.87
CA LYS A 354 -18.18 -35.92 1.04
C LYS A 354 -18.94 -36.10 -0.29
N ARG A 355 -20.05 -35.43 -0.59
CA ARG A 355 -20.80 -35.74 -1.83
C ARG A 355 -20.29 -35.06 -3.11
N GLU A 356 -19.51 -33.97 -2.99
CA GLU A 356 -18.98 -33.22 -4.15
C GLU A 356 -17.45 -33.35 -4.28
N PRO A 357 -16.91 -33.86 -5.41
CA PRO A 357 -15.46 -34.01 -5.63
C PRO A 357 -14.68 -32.70 -5.49
N GLN A 358 -15.20 -31.60 -6.05
CA GLN A 358 -14.57 -30.28 -6.00
C GLN A 358 -14.37 -29.79 -4.56
N ARG A 359 -15.37 -30.04 -3.72
CA ARG A 359 -15.35 -29.66 -2.30
C ARG A 359 -14.33 -30.47 -1.50
N ARG A 360 -14.21 -31.77 -1.77
CA ARG A 360 -13.17 -32.63 -1.16
C ARG A 360 -11.78 -32.13 -1.53
N SER A 361 -11.56 -31.79 -2.80
CA SER A 361 -10.28 -31.25 -3.29
C SER A 361 -9.93 -29.94 -2.58
N PHE A 362 -10.89 -29.00 -2.51
CA PHE A 362 -10.73 -27.74 -1.78
C PHE A 362 -10.36 -27.97 -0.32
N LEU A 363 -11.08 -28.84 0.41
CA LEU A 363 -10.81 -29.08 1.82
C LEU A 363 -9.42 -29.68 2.06
N LYS A 364 -8.97 -30.60 1.19
CA LYS A 364 -7.61 -31.16 1.26
C LYS A 364 -6.56 -30.06 1.09
N LYS A 365 -6.73 -29.21 0.08
CA LYS A 365 -5.86 -28.05 -0.20
C LYS A 365 -5.87 -27.05 0.96
N TYR A 366 -7.05 -26.67 1.45
CA TYR A 366 -7.22 -25.68 2.51
C TYR A 366 -6.70 -26.17 3.87
N LYS A 367 -6.86 -27.46 4.19
CA LYS A 367 -6.27 -28.06 5.39
C LYS A 367 -4.74 -28.00 5.35
N LYS A 368 -4.13 -28.35 4.20
CA LYS A 368 -2.67 -28.22 4.02
C LYS A 368 -2.19 -26.78 4.21
N PHE A 369 -2.91 -25.82 3.64
CA PHE A 369 -2.64 -24.39 3.85
C PHE A 369 -2.66 -24.01 5.33
N LEU A 370 -3.73 -24.35 6.07
CA LEU A 370 -3.82 -24.03 7.51
C LEU A 370 -2.70 -24.67 8.34
N VAL A 371 -2.31 -25.91 8.04
CA VAL A 371 -1.20 -26.58 8.72
C VAL A 371 0.12 -25.88 8.45
N SER A 372 0.36 -25.46 7.20
CA SER A 372 1.55 -24.69 6.82
C SER A 372 1.62 -23.35 7.56
N GLU A 373 0.51 -22.60 7.59
CA GLU A 373 0.42 -21.31 8.31
C GLU A 373 0.67 -21.50 9.82
N LEU A 374 0.11 -22.56 10.42
CA LEU A 374 0.30 -22.85 11.84
C LEU A 374 1.77 -23.17 12.18
N ARG A 375 2.46 -23.91 11.28
CA ARG A 375 3.89 -24.20 11.42
C ARG A 375 4.71 -22.91 11.37
N GLN A 376 4.44 -22.05 10.39
CA GLN A 376 5.13 -20.75 10.26
C GLN A 376 4.89 -19.85 11.48
N LEU A 377 3.65 -19.73 11.94
CA LEU A 377 3.32 -18.97 13.16
C LEU A 377 4.06 -19.49 14.39
N SER A 378 4.22 -20.81 14.51
CA SER A 378 4.93 -21.39 15.65
C SER A 378 6.43 -21.12 15.63
N LEU A 379 7.01 -20.85 14.46
CA LEU A 379 8.39 -20.38 14.34
C LEU A 379 8.52 -18.89 14.69
N LEU A 380 7.53 -18.07 14.33
CA LEU A 380 7.54 -16.62 14.54
C LEU A 380 7.19 -16.15 15.97
N ILE A 381 6.62 -17.03 16.80
CA ILE A 381 6.21 -16.74 18.19
C ILE A 381 7.30 -17.12 19.21
N LYS A 382 8.36 -17.82 18.77
CA LYS A 382 9.58 -18.00 19.57
C LYS A 382 10.28 -16.65 19.71
#